data_AF-A0A0P9NBI0-F1
#
_entry.id   AF-A0A0P9NBI0-F1
#
_cell.length_a   1.000
_cell.length_b   1.000
_cell.length_c   1.000
_cell.angle_alpha   90.00
_cell.angle_beta   90.00
_cell.angle_gamma   90.00
#
_symmetry.space_group_name_H-M   'P 1'
#
loop_
_entity.id
_entity.type
_entity.pdbx_description
1 polymer ?
#
loop_
_entity_poly.entity_id
_entity_poly.type
_entity_poly.pdbx_seq_one_letter_code
_entity_poly.pdbx_strand_id
1 'polypeptide(L)'
;MQIIKKDAKKGGVLQFGTELVSAKDGSLAALLGASPGASVTVSIMLELLERCFPEKTRTEWAAKLDEIFPAREKILETDAQLYNRVSAQNDEALELVEKSSQEQSFA
;
A
#
# COMPACT_ATOMS: atom_id res chain seq x y z
N MET A 1 5.48 15.11 -13.79
CA MET A 1 4.19 15.21 -14.48
C MET A 1 3.32 16.18 -13.69
N GLN A 2 2.67 17.15 -14.35
CA GLN A 2 1.86 18.20 -13.72
C GLN A 2 0.41 18.06 -14.18
N ILE A 3 -0.53 18.01 -13.23
CA ILE A 3 -1.97 17.89 -13.49
C ILE A 3 -2.62 19.22 -13.08
N ILE A 4 -3.53 19.76 -13.89
CA ILE A 4 -4.30 20.96 -13.54
C ILE A 4 -5.71 20.54 -13.17
N LYS A 5 -6.12 20.83 -11.92
CA LYS A 5 -7.47 20.57 -11.43
C LYS A 5 -8.28 21.82 -11.28
N LYS A 6 -9.60 21.67 -11.44
CA LYS A 6 -10.55 22.73 -11.14
C LYS A 6 -10.86 22.75 -9.64
N ASP A 7 -10.38 23.78 -8.96
CA ASP A 7 -10.73 24.16 -7.59
C ASP A 7 -11.86 25.19 -7.63
N ALA A 8 -12.88 25.00 -6.79
CA ALA A 8 -14.07 25.85 -6.76
C ALA A 8 -13.78 27.31 -6.35
N LYS A 9 -12.67 27.57 -5.64
CA LYS A 9 -12.30 28.90 -5.12
C LYS A 9 -11.11 29.50 -5.87
N LYS A 10 -10.14 28.68 -6.26
CA LYS A 10 -8.85 29.10 -6.83
C LYS A 10 -8.77 28.94 -8.36
N GLY A 11 -9.79 28.38 -9.02
CA GLY A 11 -9.74 28.11 -10.45
C GLY A 11 -8.87 26.89 -10.76
N GLY A 12 -7.92 26.98 -11.69
CA GLY A 12 -6.99 25.88 -12.00
C GLY A 12 -5.87 25.77 -10.96
N VAL A 13 -5.80 24.68 -10.20
CA VAL A 13 -4.70 24.40 -9.26
C VAL A 13 -3.76 23.36 -9.87
N LEU A 14 -2.47 23.67 -9.84
CA LEU A 14 -1.43 22.73 -10.23
C LEU A 14 -1.22 21.70 -9.13
N GLN A 15 -1.39 20.42 -9.48
CA GLN A 15 -1.14 19.29 -8.60
C GLN A 15 0.01 18.46 -9.20
N PHE A 16 1.00 18.17 -8.38
CA PHE A 16 2.13 17.30 -8.74
C PHE A 16 1.85 15.91 -8.18
N GLY A 17 1.98 14.86 -9.01
CA GLY A 17 1.93 13.47 -8.52
C GLY A 17 1.17 12.49 -9.40
N THR A 18 0.86 11.34 -8.80
CA THR A 18 -0.02 10.28 -9.30
C THR A 18 -1.38 10.43 -8.64
N GLU A 19 -2.45 10.25 -9.38
CA GLU A 19 -3.82 10.32 -8.87
C GLU A 19 -4.64 9.10 -9.28
N LEU A 20 -5.38 8.54 -8.34
CA LEU A 20 -6.41 7.56 -8.60
C LEU A 20 -7.73 8.25 -8.95
N VAL A 21 -8.17 8.08 -10.19
CA VAL A 21 -9.49 8.51 -10.66
C VAL A 21 -10.34 7.27 -10.91
N SER A 22 -11.59 7.29 -10.45
CA SER A 22 -12.52 6.17 -10.67
C SER A 22 -13.88 6.69 -11.14
N ALA A 23 -14.53 5.89 -11.98
CA ALA A 23 -15.93 6.10 -12.31
C ALA A 23 -16.77 5.96 -11.04
N LYS A 24 -17.88 6.72 -10.96
CA LYS A 24 -18.74 6.73 -9.76
C LYS A 24 -19.29 5.34 -9.42
N ASP A 25 -19.47 4.49 -10.42
CA ASP A 25 -19.95 3.12 -10.28
C ASP A 25 -18.83 2.09 -10.06
N GLY A 26 -17.56 2.54 -9.96
CA GLY A 26 -16.40 1.68 -9.75
C GLY A 26 -15.99 0.84 -10.96
N SER A 27 -16.69 0.95 -12.10
CA SER A 27 -16.47 0.12 -13.30
C SER A 27 -15.12 0.35 -13.99
N LEU A 28 -14.53 1.53 -13.76
CA LEU A 28 -13.25 1.94 -14.31
C LEU A 28 -12.45 2.68 -13.25
N ALA A 29 -11.17 2.34 -13.12
CA ALA A 29 -10.18 3.09 -12.37
C ALA A 29 -8.97 3.38 -13.27
N ALA A 30 -8.43 4.58 -13.15
CA ALA A 30 -7.23 5.01 -13.85
C ALA A 30 -6.28 5.68 -12.87
N LEU A 31 -4.99 5.38 -13.03
CA LEU A 31 -3.92 6.13 -12.39
C LEU A 31 -3.42 7.18 -13.38
N LEU A 32 -3.70 8.45 -13.07
CA LEU A 32 -3.31 9.59 -13.89
C LEU A 32 -2.04 10.22 -13.31
N GLY A 33 -1.05 10.51 -14.17
CA GLY A 33 0.16 11.21 -13.77
C GLY A 33 1.43 10.39 -13.99
N ALA A 34 2.46 10.65 -13.17
CA ALA A 34 3.67 9.82 -13.20
C ALA A 34 3.37 8.42 -12.66
N SER A 35 4.12 7.41 -13.10
CA SER A 35 4.03 6.08 -12.48
C SER A 35 4.36 6.21 -10.99
N PRO A 36 3.52 5.66 -10.09
CA PRO A 36 3.83 5.68 -8.67
C PRO A 36 5.10 4.87 -8.40
N GLY A 37 5.96 5.41 -7.54
CA GLY A 37 7.11 4.66 -7.03
C GLY A 37 6.66 3.58 -6.05
N ALA A 38 7.53 2.59 -5.81
CA ALA A 38 7.24 1.47 -4.91
C ALA A 38 6.72 1.92 -3.53
N SER A 39 7.20 3.07 -3.03
CA SER A 39 6.83 3.65 -1.73
C SER A 39 5.37 4.11 -1.62
N VAL A 40 4.65 4.32 -2.73
CA VAL A 40 3.26 4.82 -2.71
C VAL A 40 2.28 3.93 -3.48
N THR A 41 2.78 3.03 -4.34
CA THR A 41 1.94 2.13 -5.15
C THR A 41 1.02 1.28 -4.30
N VAL A 42 1.51 0.73 -3.18
CA VAL A 42 0.72 -0.17 -2.34
C VAL A 42 -0.51 0.56 -1.77
N SER A 43 -0.33 1.73 -1.15
CA SER A 43 -1.43 2.51 -0.59
C SER A 43 -2.47 2.90 -1.66
N ILE A 44 -2.01 3.28 -2.85
CA ILE A 44 -2.87 3.61 -3.99
C ILE A 44 -3.70 2.40 -4.45
N MET A 45 -3.08 1.23 -4.57
CA MET A 45 -3.78 0.02 -5.03
C MET A 45 -4.79 -0.48 -4.00
N LEU A 46 -4.48 -0.37 -2.70
CA LEU A 46 -5.43 -0.70 -1.66
C LEU A 46 -6.64 0.25 -1.68
N GLU A 47 -6.43 1.55 -1.90
CA GLU A 47 -7.52 2.53 -2.08
C GLU A 47 -8.38 2.20 -3.31
N LEU A 48 -7.77 1.74 -4.41
CA LEU A 48 -8.48 1.29 -5.60
C LEU A 48 -9.39 0.10 -5.29
N LEU A 49 -8.86 -0.92 -4.60
CA LEU A 49 -9.64 -2.12 -4.24
C LEU A 49 -10.85 -1.76 -3.36
N GLU A 50 -10.65 -0.89 -2.38
CA GLU A 50 -11.73 -0.41 -1.50
C GLU A 50 -12.81 0.39 -2.24
N ARG A 51 -12.42 1.20 -3.24
CA ARG A 51 -13.35 2.05 -4.00
C ARG A 51 -14.10 1.29 -5.10
N CYS A 52 -13.38 0.49 -5.88
CA CYS A 52 -13.93 -0.17 -7.07
C CYS A 52 -14.52 -1.54 -6.76
N PHE A 53 -14.07 -2.19 -5.69
CA PHE A 53 -14.51 -3.54 -5.32
C PHE A 53 -14.83 -3.64 -3.82
N PRO A 54 -15.69 -2.75 -3.27
CA PRO A 54 -15.93 -2.67 -1.82
C PRO A 54 -16.47 -3.98 -1.24
N GLU A 55 -17.39 -4.64 -1.94
CA GLU A 55 -18.00 -5.89 -1.48
C GLU A 55 -17.00 -7.04 -1.45
N LYS A 56 -16.20 -7.21 -2.51
CA LYS A 56 -15.17 -8.25 -2.58
C LYS A 56 -14.08 -8.03 -1.55
N THR A 57 -13.62 -6.78 -1.39
CA THR A 57 -12.64 -6.37 -0.37
C THR A 57 -13.10 -6.72 1.04
N ARG A 58 -14.40 -6.61 1.34
CA ARG A 58 -14.99 -6.95 2.65
C ARG A 58 -15.35 -8.42 2.84
N THR A 59 -15.36 -9.21 1.77
CA THR A 59 -15.84 -10.60 1.80
C THR A 59 -14.76 -11.55 1.27
N GLU A 60 -14.84 -11.91 0.00
CA GLU A 60 -13.99 -12.88 -0.70
C GLU A 60 -12.49 -12.61 -0.50
N TRP A 61 -12.09 -11.34 -0.48
CA TRP A 61 -10.68 -10.94 -0.41
C TRP A 61 -10.22 -10.52 0.97
N ALA A 62 -11.13 -10.33 1.93
CA ALA A 62 -10.78 -9.79 3.26
C ALA A 62 -9.69 -10.63 3.93
N ALA A 63 -9.88 -11.95 3.99
CA ALA A 63 -8.90 -12.85 4.60
C ALA A 63 -7.52 -12.79 3.94
N LYS A 64 -7.47 -12.70 2.60
CA LYS A 64 -6.19 -12.64 1.88
C LYS A 64 -5.51 -11.28 2.02
N LEU A 65 -6.30 -10.20 2.04
CA LEU A 65 -5.78 -8.86 2.24
C LEU A 65 -5.22 -8.69 3.66
N ASP A 66 -5.87 -9.26 4.67
CA ASP A 66 -5.37 -9.25 6.06
C ASP A 66 -4.10 -10.12 6.22
N GLU A 67 -4.00 -11.22 5.48
CA GLU A 67 -2.78 -12.05 5.43
C GLU A 67 -1.59 -11.28 4.84
N ILE A 68 -1.79 -10.55 3.73
CA ILE A 68 -0.72 -9.82 3.04
C ILE A 68 -0.38 -8.50 3.75
N PHE A 69 -1.40 -7.80 4.25
CA PHE A 69 -1.30 -6.47 4.84
C PHE A 69 -1.80 -6.49 6.29
N PRO A 70 -1.00 -7.03 7.23
CA PRO A 70 -1.42 -7.20 8.63
C PRO A 70 -1.75 -5.88 9.34
N ALA A 71 -1.28 -4.76 8.80
CA ALA A 71 -1.61 -3.43 9.28
C ALA A 71 -1.49 -2.39 8.16
N ARG A 72 -2.29 -1.32 8.26
CA ARG A 72 -2.12 -0.12 7.43
C ARG A 72 -1.05 0.80 8.02
N GLU A 73 -0.42 1.58 7.14
CA GLU A 73 0.47 2.72 7.40
C GLU A 73 0.17 3.43 8.74
N LYS A 74 -1.04 3.98 8.89
CA LYS A 74 -1.44 4.77 10.07
C LYS A 74 -1.38 4.01 11.39
N ILE A 75 -1.59 2.69 11.37
CA ILE A 75 -1.49 1.85 12.56
C ILE A 75 -0.02 1.63 12.90
N LEU A 76 0.80 1.33 11.89
CA LEU A 76 2.24 1.11 12.06
C LEU A 76 2.98 2.37 12.55
N GLU A 77 2.50 3.56 12.18
CA GLU A 77 3.03 4.84 12.68
C GLU A 77 2.87 5.02 14.20
N THR A 78 1.87 4.38 14.81
CA THR A 78 1.50 4.59 16.22
C THR A 78 1.73 3.37 17.11
N ASP A 79 1.89 2.18 16.53
CA ASP A 79 2.17 0.93 17.25
C ASP A 79 3.58 0.42 16.91
N ALA A 80 4.54 0.81 17.74
CA ALA A 80 5.94 0.39 17.60
C ALA A 80 6.13 -1.14 17.73
N GLN A 81 5.32 -1.81 18.55
CA GLN A 81 5.44 -3.26 18.71
C GLN A 81 4.97 -3.98 17.45
N LEU A 82 3.85 -3.56 16.88
CA LEU A 82 3.34 -4.09 15.62
C LEU A 82 4.31 -3.81 14.47
N TYR A 83 4.85 -2.60 14.38
CA TYR A 83 5.87 -2.24 13.40
C TYR A 83 7.07 -3.19 13.46
N ASN A 84 7.64 -3.38 14.65
CA ASN A 84 8.82 -4.26 14.81
C ASN A 84 8.51 -5.71 14.42
N ARG A 85 7.32 -6.23 14.76
CA ARG A 85 6.92 -7.59 14.34
C ARG A 85 6.83 -7.72 12.83
N VAL A 86 6.16 -6.78 12.16
CA VAL A 86 5.98 -6.79 10.71
C VAL A 86 7.34 -6.61 10.01
N SER A 87 8.21 -5.74 10.52
CA SER A 87 9.56 -5.55 9.97
C SER A 87 10.37 -6.84 10.05
N ALA A 88 10.38 -7.51 11.21
CA ALA A 88 11.10 -8.77 11.38
C ALA A 88 10.58 -9.87 10.44
N GLN A 89 9.26 -9.98 10.26
CA GLN A 89 8.65 -10.90 9.31
C GLN A 89 9.07 -10.61 7.86
N ASN A 90 9.10 -9.33 7.48
CA ASN A 90 9.56 -8.92 6.15
C ASN A 90 11.04 -9.23 5.95
N ASP A 91 11.88 -8.96 6.95
CA ASP A 91 13.31 -9.23 6.89
C ASP A 91 13.58 -10.74 6.73
N GLU A 92 12.82 -11.58 7.43
CA GLU A 92 12.89 -13.04 7.28
C GLU A 92 12.43 -13.47 5.87
N ALA A 93 11.29 -12.98 5.41
CA ALA A 93 10.73 -13.34 4.10
C ALA A 93 11.60 -12.87 2.93
N LEU A 94 12.30 -11.74 3.09
CA LEU A 94 13.21 -11.17 2.10
C LEU A 94 14.65 -11.65 2.26
N GLU A 95 14.92 -12.57 3.20
CA GLU A 95 16.25 -13.10 3.52
C GLU A 95 17.28 -12.01 3.88
N LEU A 96 16.84 -10.94 4.55
CA LEU A 96 17.69 -9.84 5.02
C LEU A 96 18.32 -10.12 6.40
N VAL A 97 17.87 -11.18 7.07
CA VAL A 97 18.50 -11.70 8.29
C VAL A 97 19.55 -12.75 7.94
N GLU A 98 20.72 -12.64 8.56
CA GLU A 98 21.73 -13.69 8.47
C GLU A 98 21.15 -15.00 9.00
N LYS A 99 21.14 -16.04 8.17
CA LYS A 99 20.93 -17.41 8.66
C LYS A 99 22.07 -17.69 9.61
N SER A 100 21.79 -17.74 10.91
CA SER A 100 22.78 -18.13 11.89
C SER A 100 23.32 -19.50 11.47
N SER A 101 24.54 -19.51 10.94
CA SER A 101 25.29 -20.74 10.73
C SER A 101 25.41 -21.36 12.11
N GLN A 102 24.62 -22.41 12.39
CA GLN A 102 24.93 -23.29 13.48
C GLN A 102 26.30 -23.88 13.14
N GLU A 103 27.35 -23.30 13.72
CA GLU A 103 28.62 -23.97 13.87
C GLU A 103 28.31 -25.31 14.54
N GLN A 104 28.27 -26.35 13.72
CA GLN A 104 28.46 -27.72 14.15
C GLN A 104 29.89 -27.81 14.70
N SER A 105 30.08 -27.31 15.92
CA SER A 105 31.17 -27.68 16.78
C SER A 105 30.90 -29.12 17.24
N PHE A 106 31.17 -30.08 16.36
CA PHE A 106 31.47 -31.42 16.80
C PHE A 106 32.93 -31.42 17.24
N ALA A 107 33.09 -31.30 18.55
CA ALA A 107 34.26 -31.82 19.26
C ALA A 107 34.35 -33.35 19.05
#